data_AF-A0AAJ2LCZ7-F1
#
_entry.id   AF-A0AAJ2LCZ7-F1
#
_cell.length_a   1.000
_cell.length_b   1.000
_cell.length_c   1.000
_cell.angle_alpha   90.00
_cell.angle_beta   90.00
_cell.angle_gamma   90.00
#
_symmetry.space_group_name_H-M   'P 1'
#
loop_
_entity.id
_entity.type
_entity.pdbx_description
1 polymer ?
#
loop_
_entity_poly.entity_id
_entity_poly.type
_entity_poly.pdbx_seq_one_letter_code
_entity_poly.pdbx_strand_id
1 'polypeptide(L)'
;MTSLSFKKWLPGILFLSAQVINTLYELMQDTRTISWAPHTTQVFYRIDAFENGVTWDQQAVEARYGLAQTHWEAHAPGNIRRLVNSVEAQASAHPDSVRISYRRNGAPEQTYLWKASR
;
A
#
# COMPACT_ATOMS: atom_id res chain seq x y z
N MET A 1 -15.95 -21.84 45.03
CA MET A 1 -14.51 -22.06 44.78
C MET A 1 -14.15 -21.79 43.32
N THR A 2 -14.19 -20.53 42.85
CA THR A 2 -13.94 -20.20 41.42
C THR A 2 -13.00 -19.01 41.20
N SER A 3 -12.77 -18.18 42.22
CA SER A 3 -11.96 -16.95 42.09
C SER A 3 -10.44 -17.18 42.08
N LEU A 4 -9.91 -18.15 42.85
CA LEU A 4 -8.47 -18.39 42.94
C LEU A 4 -7.85 -19.04 41.69
N SER A 5 -8.62 -19.82 40.94
CA SER A 5 -8.13 -20.46 39.71
C SER A 5 -7.96 -19.42 38.60
N PHE A 6 -8.91 -18.49 38.47
CA PHE A 6 -8.91 -17.50 37.40
C PHE A 6 -7.67 -16.57 37.43
N LYS A 7 -7.23 -16.15 38.63
CA LYS A 7 -6.01 -15.34 38.78
C LYS A 7 -4.74 -16.06 38.31
N LYS A 8 -4.66 -17.39 38.44
CA LYS A 8 -3.51 -18.18 37.97
C LYS A 8 -3.45 -18.26 36.44
N TRP A 9 -4.60 -18.30 35.79
CA TRP A 9 -4.70 -18.37 34.33
C TRP A 9 -4.70 -17.00 33.66
N LEU A 10 -4.94 -15.92 34.41
CA LEU A 10 -5.01 -14.55 33.89
C LEU A 10 -3.78 -14.15 33.05
N PRO A 11 -2.52 -14.42 33.45
CA PRO A 11 -1.36 -14.10 32.61
C PRO A 11 -1.36 -14.87 31.27
N GLY A 12 -1.76 -16.15 31.30
CA GLY A 12 -1.83 -16.98 30.10
C GLY A 12 -2.95 -16.54 29.15
N ILE A 13 -4.11 -16.17 29.70
CA ILE A 13 -5.23 -15.62 28.91
C ILE A 13 -4.82 -14.29 28.28
N LEU A 14 -4.18 -13.38 29.04
CA LEU A 14 -3.71 -12.10 28.51
C LEU A 14 -2.67 -12.31 27.40
N PHE A 15 -1.74 -13.25 27.57
CA PHE A 15 -0.76 -13.59 26.54
C PHE A 15 -1.43 -14.12 25.27
N LEU A 16 -2.35 -15.07 25.39
CA LEU A 16 -3.08 -15.62 24.24
C LEU A 16 -3.96 -14.57 23.55
N SER A 17 -4.62 -13.70 24.32
CA SER A 17 -5.39 -12.58 23.76
C SER A 17 -4.49 -11.59 23.02
N ALA A 18 -3.31 -11.26 23.57
CA ALA A 18 -2.34 -10.40 22.89
C ALA A 18 -1.84 -11.04 21.58
N GLN A 19 -1.59 -12.36 21.57
CA GLN A 19 -1.22 -13.10 20.37
C GLN A 19 -2.33 -13.05 19.31
N VAL A 20 -3.59 -13.30 19.69
CA VAL A 20 -4.72 -13.23 18.75
C VAL A 20 -4.91 -11.81 18.21
N ILE A 21 -4.82 -10.79 19.06
CA ILE A 21 -4.91 -9.39 18.64
C ILE A 21 -3.78 -9.05 17.68
N ASN A 22 -2.55 -9.49 17.95
CA ASN A 22 -1.41 -9.25 17.05
C ASN A 22 -1.62 -9.95 15.70
N THR A 23 -2.06 -11.20 15.69
CA THR A 23 -2.36 -11.93 14.45
C THR A 23 -3.49 -11.27 13.64
N LEU A 24 -4.56 -10.82 14.30
CA LEU A 24 -5.64 -10.10 13.63
C LEU A 24 -5.18 -8.73 13.13
N TYR A 25 -4.36 -8.03 13.89
CA TYR A 25 -3.76 -6.77 13.49
C TYR A 25 -2.85 -6.95 12.26
N GLU A 26 -2.01 -7.99 12.23
CA GLU A 26 -1.19 -8.35 11.08
C GLU A 26 -2.01 -8.81 9.86
N LEU A 27 -3.15 -9.46 10.06
CA LEU A 27 -4.06 -9.82 8.95
C LEU A 27 -4.80 -8.60 8.38
N MET A 28 -5.12 -7.62 9.22
CA MET A 28 -5.83 -6.40 8.82
C MET A 28 -4.89 -5.31 8.30
N GLN A 29 -3.64 -5.31 8.74
CA GLN A 29 -2.59 -4.53 8.13
C GLN A 29 -2.06 -5.29 6.92
N ASP A 30 -2.22 -4.74 5.71
CA ASP A 30 -1.48 -5.20 4.53
C ASP A 30 0.02 -4.80 4.66
N THR A 31 0.65 -5.18 5.77
CA THR A 31 2.08 -5.08 6.07
C THR A 31 2.82 -6.26 5.43
N ARG A 32 2.46 -6.59 4.18
CA ARG A 32 3.40 -7.22 3.25
C ARG A 32 4.50 -6.22 2.91
N THR A 33 5.28 -5.89 3.92
CA THR A 33 6.54 -5.17 3.86
C THR A 33 7.50 -6.00 4.68
N ILE A 34 8.07 -7.04 4.07
CA ILE A 34 9.47 -7.47 4.13
C ILE A 34 9.62 -8.68 3.18
N SER A 35 10.17 -8.37 1.99
CA SER A 35 10.96 -9.23 1.12
C SER A 35 10.53 -10.69 0.93
N TRP A 36 9.59 -10.89 0.02
CA TRP A 36 9.56 -11.90 -1.04
C TRP A 36 8.16 -11.69 -1.60
N ALA A 37 8.03 -10.96 -2.71
CA ALA A 37 7.12 -11.56 -3.68
C ALA A 37 7.83 -12.88 -3.98
N PRO A 38 7.28 -14.06 -3.62
CA PRO A 38 7.69 -15.23 -4.35
C PRO A 38 7.45 -14.86 -5.82
N HIS A 39 8.12 -15.52 -6.74
CA HIS A 39 7.95 -15.34 -8.18
C HIS A 39 6.49 -15.59 -8.71
N THR A 40 5.48 -15.47 -7.85
CA THR A 40 4.05 -15.78 -7.98
C THR A 40 3.14 -14.56 -7.84
N THR A 41 3.65 -13.35 -7.59
CA THR A 41 2.80 -12.14 -7.54
C THR A 41 3.09 -11.19 -8.69
N GLN A 42 2.17 -11.11 -9.64
CA GLN A 42 2.15 -10.12 -10.71
C GLN A 42 1.28 -8.94 -10.27
N VAL A 43 1.78 -7.73 -10.49
CA VAL A 43 1.04 -6.50 -10.21
C VAL A 43 0.97 -5.68 -11.49
N PHE A 44 -0.23 -5.28 -11.86
CA PHE A 44 -0.42 -4.24 -12.86
C PHE A 44 -0.66 -2.93 -12.11
N TYR A 45 -0.02 -1.86 -12.55
CA TYR A 45 -0.30 -0.53 -12.06
C TYR A 45 -0.30 0.48 -13.19
N ARG A 46 -1.10 1.53 -12.99
CA ARG A 46 -1.10 2.75 -13.81
C ARG A 46 -1.14 3.95 -12.89
N ILE A 47 -0.29 4.93 -13.17
CA ILE A 47 -0.24 6.20 -12.49
C ILE A 47 -0.67 7.26 -13.49
N ASP A 48 -1.73 7.98 -13.16
CA ASP A 48 -2.23 9.10 -13.95
C ASP A 48 -2.12 10.36 -13.08
N ALA A 49 -1.33 11.35 -13.50
CA ALA A 49 -1.22 12.64 -12.83
C ALA A 49 -2.09 13.68 -13.55
N PHE A 50 -2.75 14.56 -12.79
CA PHE A 50 -3.66 15.57 -13.31
C PHE A 50 -3.34 16.94 -12.77
N GLU A 51 -3.32 17.93 -13.65
CA GLU A 51 -3.16 19.34 -13.34
C GLU A 51 -4.23 20.14 -14.08
N ASN A 52 -5.05 20.88 -13.33
CA ASN A 52 -6.20 21.64 -13.82
C ASN A 52 -7.16 20.81 -14.70
N GLY A 53 -7.30 19.52 -14.37
CA GLY A 53 -8.14 18.57 -15.14
C GLY A 53 -7.48 18.01 -16.41
N VAL A 54 -6.25 18.42 -16.73
CA VAL A 54 -5.46 17.89 -17.85
C VAL A 54 -4.58 16.75 -17.34
N THR A 55 -4.66 15.60 -18.00
CA THR A 55 -3.80 14.46 -17.72
C THR A 55 -2.40 14.70 -18.26
N TRP A 56 -1.39 14.43 -17.44
CA TRP A 56 0.00 14.47 -17.88
C TRP A 56 0.32 13.35 -18.88
N ASP A 57 1.31 13.59 -19.73
CA ASP A 57 1.80 12.55 -20.64
C ASP A 57 2.45 11.41 -19.85
N GLN A 58 2.33 10.18 -20.38
CA GLN A 58 2.88 8.98 -19.75
C GLN A 58 4.38 9.14 -19.48
N GLN A 59 5.15 9.66 -20.43
CA GLN A 59 6.60 9.83 -20.27
C GLN A 59 6.95 10.81 -19.14
N ALA A 60 6.16 11.88 -18.97
CA ALA A 60 6.35 12.84 -17.89
C ALA A 60 6.05 12.23 -16.51
N VAL A 61 5.00 11.39 -16.43
CA VAL A 61 4.65 10.65 -15.22
C VAL A 61 5.75 9.64 -14.88
N GLU A 62 6.19 8.85 -15.85
CA GLU A 62 7.26 7.86 -15.66
C GLU A 62 8.57 8.52 -15.23
N ALA A 63 8.94 9.64 -15.84
CA ALA A 63 10.13 10.41 -15.46
C ALA A 63 10.03 10.97 -14.02
N ARG A 64 8.84 11.39 -13.60
CA ARG A 64 8.63 11.96 -12.25
C ARG A 64 8.70 10.90 -11.15
N TYR A 65 8.07 9.76 -11.35
CA TYR A 65 8.04 8.70 -10.34
C TYR A 65 9.16 7.67 -10.51
N GLY A 66 9.89 7.70 -11.62
CA GLY A 66 10.95 6.74 -11.92
C GLY A 66 10.43 5.32 -12.15
N LEU A 67 9.15 5.17 -12.52
CA LEU A 67 8.50 3.88 -12.74
C LEU A 67 8.02 3.77 -14.18
N ALA A 68 8.45 2.74 -14.90
CA ALA A 68 7.94 2.44 -16.23
C ALA A 68 6.58 1.75 -16.13
N GLN A 69 5.56 2.26 -16.81
CA GLN A 69 4.20 1.71 -16.76
C GLN A 69 4.02 0.61 -17.81
N THR A 70 4.90 -0.40 -17.75
CA THR A 70 5.05 -1.43 -18.77
C THR A 70 4.32 -2.73 -18.39
N HIS A 71 3.00 -2.74 -18.55
CA HIS A 71 2.14 -3.93 -18.36
C HIS A 71 2.27 -4.59 -16.96
N TRP A 72 1.92 -5.88 -16.85
CA TRP A 72 2.02 -6.63 -15.60
C TRP A 72 3.48 -6.80 -15.20
N GLU A 73 3.84 -6.27 -14.03
CA GLU A 73 5.19 -6.32 -13.51
C GLU A 73 5.31 -7.42 -12.45
N ALA A 74 6.28 -8.31 -12.63
CA ALA A 74 6.59 -9.38 -11.67
C ALA A 74 7.32 -8.86 -10.43
N HIS A 75 7.90 -7.66 -10.52
CA HIS A 75 8.74 -7.03 -9.49
C HIS A 75 8.31 -5.58 -9.26
N ALA A 76 7.01 -5.37 -9.06
CA ALA A 76 6.49 -4.02 -8.89
C ALA A 76 7.25 -3.27 -7.77
N PRO A 77 7.71 -2.04 -8.05
CA PRO A 77 8.58 -1.28 -7.17
C PRO A 77 7.82 -0.82 -5.93
N GLY A 78 8.07 -1.50 -4.80
CA GLY A 78 7.61 -1.10 -3.47
C GLY A 78 6.13 -0.69 -3.38
N ASN A 79 5.80 0.06 -2.31
CA ASN A 79 4.46 0.61 -2.14
C ASN A 79 4.33 1.87 -3.01
N ILE A 80 3.74 1.75 -4.21
CA ILE A 80 3.56 2.84 -5.18
C ILE A 80 2.84 4.05 -4.54
N ARG A 81 1.87 3.82 -3.66
CA ARG A 81 1.22 4.89 -2.90
C ARG A 81 2.23 5.65 -2.02
N ARG A 82 3.13 4.93 -1.35
CA ARG A 82 4.19 5.56 -0.54
C ARG A 82 5.19 6.32 -1.41
N LEU A 83 5.53 5.79 -2.58
CA LEU A 83 6.38 6.48 -3.55
C LEU A 83 5.76 7.81 -3.97
N VAL A 84 4.51 7.78 -4.47
CA VAL A 84 3.78 9.00 -4.87
C VAL A 84 3.70 9.98 -3.71
N ASN A 85 3.32 9.53 -2.51
CA ASN A 85 3.30 10.39 -1.33
C ASN A 85 4.67 11.04 -1.03
N SER A 86 5.76 10.31 -1.20
CA SER A 86 7.12 10.82 -0.91
C SER A 86 7.59 11.82 -1.96
N VAL A 87 7.39 11.51 -3.24
CA VAL A 87 7.75 12.41 -4.36
C VAL A 87 6.95 13.70 -4.25
N GLU A 88 5.64 13.58 -4.03
CA GLU A 88 4.76 14.73 -3.92
C GLU A 88 4.87 15.49 -2.60
N ALA A 89 5.52 14.94 -1.57
CA ALA A 89 5.85 15.71 -0.37
C ALA A 89 7.09 16.60 -0.56
N GLN A 90 7.93 16.31 -1.56
CA GLN A 90 9.24 16.95 -1.75
C GLN A 90 9.30 17.82 -3.01
N ALA A 91 8.44 17.56 -3.99
CA ALA A 91 8.38 18.36 -5.21
C ALA A 91 7.86 19.78 -4.93
N SER A 92 8.25 20.73 -5.77
CA SER A 92 7.82 22.14 -5.67
C SER A 92 6.74 22.52 -6.68
N ALA A 93 6.53 21.69 -7.71
CA ALA A 93 5.40 21.77 -8.64
C ALA A 93 4.61 20.48 -8.51
N HIS A 94 3.35 20.55 -8.09
CA HIS A 94 2.50 19.37 -7.88
C HIS A 94 1.41 19.29 -8.95
N PRO A 95 1.10 18.09 -9.47
CA PRO A 95 -0.22 17.86 -10.01
C PRO A 95 -1.27 18.10 -8.90
N ASP A 96 -2.46 18.58 -9.26
CA ASP A 96 -3.57 18.74 -8.31
C ASP A 96 -3.99 17.40 -7.70
N SER A 97 -3.86 16.34 -8.48
CA SER A 97 -4.18 14.98 -8.04
C SER A 97 -3.43 13.92 -8.82
N VAL A 98 -3.25 12.77 -8.18
CA VAL A 98 -2.62 11.59 -8.79
C VAL A 98 -3.52 10.40 -8.53
N ARG A 99 -3.94 9.74 -9.60
CA ARG A 99 -4.70 8.50 -9.55
C ARG A 99 -3.75 7.33 -9.73
N ILE A 100 -3.83 6.37 -8.84
CA ILE A 100 -3.09 5.12 -8.89
C ILE A 100 -4.10 4.00 -9.06
N SER A 101 -4.12 3.41 -10.24
CA SER A 101 -4.85 2.18 -10.54
C SER A 101 -3.93 1.00 -10.29
N TYR A 102 -4.35 -0.01 -9.52
CA TYR A 102 -3.56 -1.24 -9.34
C TYR A 102 -4.39 -2.51 -9.28
N ARG A 103 -3.80 -3.61 -9.74
CA ARG A 103 -4.36 -4.96 -9.73
C ARG A 103 -3.29 -5.96 -9.32
N ARG A 104 -3.65 -6.94 -8.50
CA ARG A 104 -2.74 -8.02 -8.05
C ARG A 104 -3.30 -9.37 -8.49
N ASN A 105 -2.52 -10.18 -9.21
CA ASN A 105 -2.88 -11.57 -9.57
C ASN A 105 -4.31 -11.75 -10.11
N GLY A 106 -4.76 -10.86 -11.00
CA GLY A 106 -6.12 -10.93 -11.58
C GLY A 106 -7.27 -10.47 -10.66
N ALA A 107 -6.98 -10.05 -9.43
CA ALA A 107 -7.97 -9.44 -8.54
C ALA A 107 -8.62 -8.17 -9.14
N PRO A 108 -9.77 -7.73 -8.60
CA PRO A 108 -10.40 -6.49 -9.00
C PRO A 108 -9.43 -5.30 -8.92
N GLU A 109 -9.61 -4.37 -9.85
CA GLU A 109 -8.87 -3.12 -9.86
C GLU A 109 -9.22 -2.29 -8.64
N GLN A 110 -8.18 -1.80 -7.97
CA GLN A 110 -8.28 -0.88 -6.87
C GLN A 110 -7.69 0.45 -7.31
N THR A 111 -8.41 1.52 -6.98
CA THR A 111 -8.01 2.88 -7.34
C THR A 111 -7.74 3.66 -6.06
N TYR A 112 -6.58 4.28 -6.01
CA TYR A 112 -6.21 5.23 -4.98
C TYR A 112 -6.11 6.63 -5.58
N LEU A 113 -6.61 7.63 -4.88
CA LEU A 113 -6.52 9.02 -5.27
C LEU A 113 -5.69 9.78 -4.24
N TRP A 114 -4.53 10.26 -4.65
CA TRP A 114 -3.78 11.27 -3.94
C TRP A 114 -4.24 12.66 -4.39
N LYS A 115 -4.28 13.61 -3.47
CA LYS A 115 -4.62 15.02 -3.74
C LYS A 115 -3.58 15.90 -3.07
N ALA A 116 -3.18 16.97 -3.75
CA ALA A 116 -2.37 18.01 -3.13
C ALA A 116 -3.13 18.61 -1.93
N SER A 117 -2.42 18.79 -0.81
CA SER A 117 -2.95 19.57 0.30
C SER A 117 -2.86 21.03 -0.11
N ARG A 118 -4.02 21.71 -0.17
CA ARG A 118 -4.10 23.15 -0.43
C ARG A 118 -3.43 23.97 0.67
#